data_AF-A0A952FVA4-F1
#
_entry.id   AF-A0A952FVA4-F1
#
_cell.length_a   1.000
_cell.length_b   1.000
_cell.length_c   1.000
_cell.angle_alpha   90.00
_cell.angle_beta   90.00
_cell.angle_gamma   90.00
#
_symmetry.space_group_name_H-M   'P 1'
#
loop_
_entity.id
_entity.type
_entity.pdbx_description
1 polymer ?
#
loop_
_entity_poly.entity_id
_entity_poly.type
_entity_poly.pdbx_seq_one_letter_code
_entity_poly.pdbx_strand_id
1 'polypeptide(L)'
;LIDAAITAIAEHGLSNVTLSKVASLAGLTAGMVNFHFKSKQDLLQATLARMAEAYRSLCESAVAAAGRAPEEALMALVRASFDPQVASLERLAVWYAFWGESRARDDYMALVGASDRAFYEAVHALMAELAERAGARIELRAAALGLCGLVDALSQEALVQREAFDWDDAVDTCRRYLANLFPQEFAAPARLRLVAEAEPDAPALPPTLPGWTYADPGIHAAEVARIHRPAWQLVAHVSELPNPGDYVTFEALGERAFVIRGEDGGVRAFHNVCRHRAHAVLQGRDGHCSGLIRCPYHAWCYAWDGRLRAVAAAKTFPEIDTAGLGLLPLDCEVFAGFVFLRFEGGGPSVAERYAPYAAELAAHRIEEMVPIADYWIGEIDADWKTIWDNYLEDYHFPTGHPGLFGLMSGAYDREPDDATRTIRLSHALRRDPDGGWSTRAYARLLPDVPHLPEALKRRWTYLFLYPAVSLELYPDMLDYFHILPAGPGRSILRWRAYARPDDRRAMQLTRRLNLRVNNRVHDEDAALIRSVQQGLSGSAYGRGVLGEKEINLRAFQGWIRRDVPEAGMTR
;
A
#
# COMPACT_ATOMS: atom_id res chain seq x y z
N LEU A 1 -19.71 -4.50 -55.72
CA LEU A 1 -18.91 -3.30 -56.09
C LEU A 1 -18.44 -2.52 -54.86
N ILE A 2 -19.34 -2.11 -53.95
CA ILE A 2 -18.93 -1.43 -52.71
C ILE A 2 -18.04 -2.33 -51.83
N ASP A 3 -18.41 -3.59 -51.61
CA ASP A 3 -17.55 -4.50 -50.82
C ASP A 3 -16.18 -4.72 -51.49
N ALA A 4 -16.15 -4.88 -52.81
CA ALA A 4 -14.90 -4.93 -53.57
C ALA A 4 -14.08 -3.63 -53.47
N ALA A 5 -14.73 -2.47 -53.30
CA ALA A 5 -14.05 -1.20 -53.06
C ALA A 5 -13.49 -1.12 -51.64
N ILE A 6 -14.22 -1.62 -50.63
CA ILE A 6 -13.73 -1.75 -49.25
C ILE A 6 -12.47 -2.61 -49.22
N THR A 7 -12.52 -3.82 -49.79
CA THR A 7 -11.35 -4.72 -49.87
C THR A 7 -10.20 -4.05 -50.62
N ALA A 8 -10.46 -3.40 -51.76
CA ALA A 8 -9.41 -2.73 -52.53
C ALA A 8 -8.74 -1.56 -51.77
N ILE A 9 -9.50 -0.81 -50.96
CA ILE A 9 -8.97 0.27 -50.13
C ILE A 9 -8.19 -0.31 -48.95
N ALA A 10 -8.70 -1.37 -48.31
CA ALA A 10 -8.00 -2.04 -47.20
C ALA A 10 -6.64 -2.60 -47.64
N GLU A 11 -6.55 -3.21 -48.82
CA GLU A 11 -5.31 -3.82 -49.33
C GLU A 11 -4.29 -2.81 -49.88
N HIS A 12 -4.75 -1.72 -50.48
CA HIS A 12 -3.88 -0.82 -51.25
C HIS A 12 -3.80 0.60 -50.70
N GLY A 13 -4.66 0.95 -49.74
CA GLY A 13 -4.83 2.31 -49.25
C GLY A 13 -5.67 3.18 -50.19
N LEU A 14 -6.27 4.22 -49.61
CA LEU A 14 -7.20 5.13 -50.28
C LEU A 14 -6.57 5.85 -51.49
N SER A 15 -5.29 6.20 -51.41
CA SER A 15 -4.59 6.89 -52.49
C SER A 15 -4.27 5.96 -53.67
N ASN A 16 -3.93 4.69 -53.44
CA ASN A 16 -3.47 3.76 -54.50
C ASN A 16 -4.57 2.84 -55.07
N VAL A 17 -5.81 2.95 -54.59
CA VAL A 17 -6.94 2.22 -55.18
C VAL A 17 -7.27 2.76 -56.57
N THR A 18 -7.60 1.89 -57.52
CA THR A 18 -8.02 2.27 -58.88
C THR A 18 -9.28 1.52 -59.26
N LEU A 19 -10.07 2.04 -60.20
CA LEU A 19 -11.28 1.38 -60.70
C LEU A 19 -10.99 -0.01 -61.29
N SER A 20 -9.80 -0.19 -61.86
CA SER A 20 -9.34 -1.50 -62.37
C SER A 20 -9.12 -2.52 -61.25
N LYS A 21 -8.52 -2.10 -60.13
CA LYS A 21 -8.34 -2.96 -58.94
C LYS A 21 -9.67 -3.39 -58.35
N VAL A 22 -10.62 -2.45 -58.23
CA VAL A 22 -11.99 -2.74 -57.75
C VAL A 22 -12.73 -3.67 -58.71
N ALA A 23 -12.61 -3.46 -60.02
CA ALA A 23 -13.22 -4.32 -61.03
C ALA A 23 -12.69 -5.76 -60.92
N SER A 24 -11.37 -5.91 -60.78
CA SER A 24 -10.70 -7.20 -60.60
C SER A 24 -11.22 -7.95 -59.37
N LEU A 25 -11.28 -7.29 -58.20
CA LEU A 25 -11.80 -7.89 -56.96
C LEU A 25 -13.29 -8.22 -57.04
N ALA A 26 -14.06 -7.48 -57.84
CA ALA A 26 -15.47 -7.77 -58.08
C ALA A 26 -15.71 -8.88 -59.12
N GLY A 27 -14.67 -9.39 -59.79
CA GLY A 27 -14.82 -10.31 -60.93
C GLY A 27 -15.45 -9.66 -62.17
N LEU A 28 -15.33 -8.34 -62.32
CA LEU A 28 -15.96 -7.55 -63.37
C LEU A 28 -14.91 -6.85 -64.26
N THR A 29 -15.36 -6.37 -65.42
CA THR A 29 -14.51 -5.50 -66.26
C THR A 29 -14.52 -4.06 -65.72
N ALA A 30 -13.45 -3.30 -65.96
CA ALA A 30 -13.39 -1.88 -65.57
C ALA A 30 -14.54 -1.06 -66.19
N GLY A 31 -15.01 -1.45 -67.38
CA GLY A 31 -16.17 -0.85 -68.03
C GLY A 31 -17.48 -1.00 -67.24
N MET A 32 -17.68 -2.13 -66.55
CA MET A 32 -18.85 -2.33 -65.67
C MET A 32 -18.79 -1.47 -64.41
N VAL A 33 -17.62 -1.20 -63.86
CA VAL A 33 -17.51 -0.27 -62.71
C VAL A 33 -17.86 1.15 -63.14
N ASN A 34 -17.38 1.58 -64.31
CA ASN A 34 -17.69 2.89 -64.91
C ASN A 34 -19.18 3.08 -65.26
N PHE A 35 -19.91 1.98 -65.48
CA PHE A 35 -21.36 2.02 -65.68
C PHE A 35 -22.12 2.42 -64.41
N HIS A 36 -21.62 2.02 -63.23
CA HIS A 36 -22.26 2.31 -61.94
C HIS A 36 -21.70 3.57 -61.25
N PHE A 37 -20.44 3.94 -61.49
CA PHE A 37 -19.78 5.08 -60.89
C PHE A 37 -19.02 5.87 -61.96
N LYS A 38 -19.30 7.17 -62.10
CA LYS A 38 -18.71 7.97 -63.19
C LYS A 38 -17.23 8.29 -62.95
N SER A 39 -16.78 8.20 -61.70
CA SER A 39 -15.39 8.48 -61.31
C SER A 39 -14.94 7.61 -60.13
N LYS A 40 -13.62 7.55 -59.90
CA LYS A 40 -13.05 6.98 -58.67
C LYS A 40 -13.61 7.70 -57.43
N GLN A 41 -13.79 9.01 -57.50
CA GLN A 41 -14.30 9.81 -56.39
C GLN A 41 -15.75 9.45 -56.05
N ASP A 42 -16.60 9.26 -57.07
CA ASP A 42 -18.00 8.86 -56.89
C ASP A 42 -18.10 7.50 -56.18
N LEU A 43 -17.23 6.55 -56.56
CA LEU A 43 -17.15 5.24 -55.92
C LEU A 43 -16.70 5.35 -54.46
N LEU A 44 -15.66 6.14 -54.18
CA LEU A 44 -15.14 6.33 -52.82
C LEU A 44 -16.18 7.00 -51.91
N GLN A 45 -16.86 8.04 -52.39
CA GLN A 45 -17.91 8.71 -51.64
C GLN A 45 -19.11 7.77 -51.38
N ALA A 46 -19.53 6.99 -52.38
CA ALA A 46 -20.59 6.01 -52.20
C ALA A 46 -20.19 4.88 -51.23
N THR A 47 -18.91 4.51 -51.20
CA THR A 47 -18.35 3.54 -50.27
C THR A 47 -18.42 4.06 -48.83
N LEU A 48 -17.91 5.27 -48.59
CA LEU A 48 -17.98 5.93 -47.28
C LEU A 48 -19.43 6.13 -46.82
N ALA A 49 -20.32 6.60 -47.71
CA ALA A 49 -21.73 6.80 -47.39
C ALA A 49 -22.42 5.49 -47.00
N ARG A 50 -22.14 4.39 -47.72
CA ARG A 50 -22.69 3.07 -47.38
C ARG A 50 -22.16 2.55 -46.05
N MET A 51 -20.89 2.78 -45.74
CA MET A 51 -20.29 2.38 -44.46
C MET A 51 -20.90 3.17 -43.29
N ALA A 52 -20.99 4.50 -43.41
CA ALA A 52 -21.59 5.36 -42.40
C ALA A 52 -23.08 5.01 -42.17
N GLU A 53 -23.82 4.70 -43.23
CA GLU A 53 -25.21 4.29 -43.13
C GLU A 53 -25.37 2.92 -42.44
N ALA A 54 -24.51 1.95 -42.78
CA ALA A 54 -24.51 0.64 -42.13
C ALA A 54 -24.24 0.74 -40.62
N TYR A 55 -23.26 1.57 -40.24
CA TYR A 55 -22.94 1.85 -38.83
C TYR A 55 -24.12 2.46 -38.08
N ARG A 56 -24.72 3.51 -38.65
CA ARG A 56 -25.86 4.20 -38.04
C ARG A 56 -27.08 3.30 -37.90
N SER A 57 -27.45 2.59 -38.97
CA SER A 57 -28.57 1.65 -38.97
C SER A 57 -28.40 0.55 -37.90
N LEU A 58 -27.18 0.06 -37.72
CA LEU A 58 -26.87 -0.95 -36.72
C LEU A 58 -27.02 -0.40 -35.29
N CYS A 59 -26.45 0.79 -35.03
CA CYS A 59 -26.58 1.47 -33.74
C CYS A 59 -28.04 1.76 -33.38
N GLU A 60 -28.81 2.31 -34.32
CA GLU A 60 -30.23 2.62 -34.13
C GLU A 60 -31.05 1.35 -33.84
N SER A 61 -30.79 0.27 -34.58
CA SER A 61 -31.46 -1.03 -34.38
C SER A 61 -31.11 -1.65 -33.03
N ALA A 62 -29.85 -1.56 -32.61
CA ALA A 62 -29.38 -2.09 -31.33
C ALA A 62 -30.02 -1.36 -30.14
N VAL A 63 -30.10 -0.03 -30.20
CA VAL A 63 -30.79 0.80 -29.20
C VAL A 63 -32.28 0.49 -29.15
N ALA A 64 -32.94 0.39 -30.31
CA ALA A 64 -34.36 0.07 -30.38
C ALA A 64 -34.68 -1.31 -29.78
N ALA A 65 -33.77 -2.29 -29.97
CA ALA A 65 -33.91 -3.63 -29.41
C ALA A 65 -33.69 -3.70 -27.89
N ALA A 66 -32.87 -2.82 -27.32
CA ALA A 66 -32.58 -2.77 -25.88
C ALA A 66 -33.76 -2.26 -25.02
N GLY A 67 -34.80 -1.68 -25.64
CA GLY A 67 -35.99 -1.22 -24.94
C GLY A 67 -35.82 0.14 -24.25
N ARG A 68 -36.47 0.34 -23.10
CA ARG A 68 -36.51 1.64 -22.39
C ARG A 68 -35.42 1.82 -21.31
N ALA A 69 -34.54 0.84 -21.13
CA ALA A 69 -33.49 0.89 -20.12
C ALA A 69 -32.26 1.62 -20.70
N PRO A 70 -31.93 2.85 -20.26
CA PRO A 70 -30.81 3.62 -20.82
C PRO A 70 -29.44 2.95 -20.62
N GLU A 71 -29.26 2.15 -19.57
CA GLU A 71 -28.06 1.35 -19.31
C GLU A 71 -27.86 0.24 -20.35
N GLU A 72 -28.92 -0.47 -20.72
CA GLU A 72 -28.89 -1.52 -21.74
C GLU A 72 -28.77 -0.92 -23.15
N ALA A 73 -29.44 0.21 -23.41
CA ALA A 73 -29.31 0.94 -24.66
C ALA A 73 -27.88 1.46 -24.87
N LEU A 74 -27.21 1.94 -23.81
CA LEU A 74 -25.83 2.41 -23.88
C LEU A 74 -24.86 1.24 -24.13
N MET A 75 -25.06 0.10 -23.49
CA MET A 75 -24.27 -1.11 -23.80
C MET A 75 -24.57 -1.67 -25.19
N ALA A 76 -25.80 -1.55 -25.69
CA ALA A 76 -26.15 -1.94 -27.04
C ALA A 76 -25.44 -1.07 -28.09
N LEU A 77 -25.30 0.25 -27.86
CA LEU A 77 -24.47 1.12 -28.70
C LEU A 77 -23.01 0.67 -28.70
N VAL A 78 -22.42 0.43 -27.52
CA VAL A 78 -21.02 -0.03 -27.40
C VAL A 78 -20.81 -1.34 -28.16
N ARG A 79 -21.69 -2.33 -27.99
CA ARG A 79 -21.60 -3.61 -28.71
C ARG A 79 -21.77 -3.44 -30.22
N ALA A 80 -22.71 -2.59 -30.65
CA ALA A 80 -22.91 -2.29 -32.06
C ALA A 80 -21.67 -1.64 -32.71
N SER A 81 -20.95 -0.80 -31.96
CA SER A 81 -19.70 -0.19 -32.43
C SER A 81 -18.59 -1.21 -32.70
N PHE A 82 -18.65 -2.37 -32.08
CA PHE A 82 -17.68 -3.46 -32.22
C PHE A 82 -18.23 -4.67 -32.98
N ASP A 83 -19.42 -4.57 -33.58
CA ASP A 83 -20.02 -5.68 -34.33
C ASP A 83 -19.21 -5.96 -35.61
N PRO A 84 -18.89 -7.23 -35.93
CA PRO A 84 -18.11 -7.59 -37.11
C PRO A 84 -18.65 -7.05 -38.45
N GLN A 85 -19.96 -6.77 -38.55
CA GLN A 85 -20.58 -6.19 -39.74
C GLN A 85 -20.06 -4.79 -40.07
N VAL A 86 -19.60 -4.04 -39.07
CA VAL A 86 -19.11 -2.66 -39.20
C VAL A 86 -17.67 -2.49 -38.73
N ALA A 87 -17.20 -3.33 -37.80
CA ALA A 87 -15.91 -3.24 -37.13
C ALA A 87 -14.90 -4.32 -37.54
N SER A 88 -15.12 -5.06 -38.64
CA SER A 88 -14.05 -5.91 -39.20
C SER A 88 -12.78 -5.10 -39.48
N LEU A 89 -11.60 -5.69 -39.35
CA LEU A 89 -10.31 -5.00 -39.57
C LEU A 89 -10.25 -4.28 -40.94
N GLU A 90 -10.79 -4.89 -41.99
CA GLU A 90 -10.88 -4.24 -43.32
C GLU A 90 -11.73 -2.97 -43.25
N ARG A 91 -12.92 -3.04 -42.65
CA ARG A 91 -13.84 -1.90 -42.55
C ARG A 91 -13.28 -0.79 -41.67
N LEU A 92 -12.63 -1.11 -40.55
CA LEU A 92 -11.97 -0.13 -39.70
C LEU A 92 -10.80 0.55 -40.42
N ALA A 93 -9.99 -0.21 -41.15
CA ALA A 93 -8.87 0.36 -41.92
C ALA A 93 -9.38 1.35 -42.97
N VAL A 94 -10.48 1.01 -43.65
CA VAL A 94 -11.13 1.89 -44.63
C VAL A 94 -11.76 3.11 -43.95
N TRP A 95 -12.46 2.93 -42.83
CA TRP A 95 -13.05 4.03 -42.06
C TRP A 95 -12.01 5.05 -41.63
N TYR A 96 -10.91 4.61 -41.00
CA TYR A 96 -9.85 5.51 -40.55
C TYR A 96 -9.03 6.10 -41.69
N ALA A 97 -8.94 5.44 -42.85
CA ALA A 97 -8.37 6.04 -44.05
C ALA A 97 -9.21 7.24 -44.55
N PHE A 98 -10.55 7.11 -44.57
CA PHE A 98 -11.44 8.23 -44.89
C PHE A 98 -11.42 9.32 -43.81
N TRP A 99 -11.43 8.92 -42.53
CA TRP A 99 -11.34 9.84 -41.39
C TRP A 99 -10.05 10.66 -41.44
N GLY A 100 -8.90 10.03 -41.72
CA GLY A 100 -7.61 10.71 -41.83
C GLY A 100 -7.53 11.74 -42.96
N GLU A 101 -8.26 11.53 -44.07
CA GLU A 101 -8.34 12.49 -45.18
C GLU A 101 -9.47 13.53 -45.03
N SER A 102 -10.39 13.36 -44.07
CA SER A 102 -11.58 14.20 -43.89
C SER A 102 -11.27 15.70 -43.78
N ARG A 103 -10.19 16.06 -43.10
CA ARG A 103 -9.78 17.47 -42.95
C ARG A 103 -9.50 18.16 -44.29
N ALA A 104 -9.08 17.41 -45.31
CA ALA A 104 -8.77 17.94 -46.63
C ALA A 104 -9.95 17.85 -47.61
N ARG A 105 -11.09 17.27 -47.19
CA ARG A 105 -12.19 16.86 -48.06
C ARG A 105 -13.54 17.09 -47.40
N ASP A 106 -14.20 18.19 -47.78
CA ASP A 106 -15.50 18.58 -47.22
C ASP A 106 -16.57 17.50 -47.40
N ASP A 107 -16.53 16.75 -48.51
CA ASP A 107 -17.43 15.64 -48.80
C ASP A 107 -17.24 14.46 -47.84
N TYR A 108 -16.02 14.19 -47.39
CA TYR A 108 -15.73 13.16 -46.39
C TYR A 108 -16.03 13.67 -44.98
N MET A 109 -15.65 14.91 -44.66
CA MET A 109 -15.96 15.56 -43.38
C MET A 109 -17.47 15.59 -43.10
N ALA A 110 -18.29 15.85 -44.12
CA ALA A 110 -19.73 15.83 -43.98
C ALA A 110 -20.27 14.47 -43.54
N LEU A 111 -19.76 13.37 -44.11
CA LEU A 111 -20.21 12.01 -43.83
C LEU A 111 -19.66 11.46 -42.51
N VAL A 112 -18.34 11.58 -42.30
CA VAL A 112 -17.67 11.15 -41.06
C VAL A 112 -18.17 11.98 -39.88
N GLY A 113 -18.17 13.30 -40.00
CA GLY A 113 -18.61 14.19 -38.94
C GLY A 113 -20.10 14.03 -38.61
N ALA A 114 -20.95 13.68 -39.58
CA ALA A 114 -22.35 13.35 -39.28
C ALA A 114 -22.47 12.04 -38.48
N SER A 115 -21.67 11.03 -38.79
CA SER A 115 -21.64 9.77 -38.05
C SER A 115 -21.15 9.96 -36.61
N ASP A 116 -20.03 10.67 -36.43
CA ASP A 116 -19.45 10.94 -35.10
C ASP A 116 -20.39 11.76 -34.23
N ARG A 117 -21.04 12.79 -34.81
CA ARG A 117 -22.05 13.60 -34.09
C ARG A 117 -23.26 12.77 -33.67
N ALA A 118 -23.80 11.95 -34.57
CA ALA A 118 -24.95 11.11 -34.25
C ALA A 118 -24.65 10.13 -33.12
N PHE A 119 -23.46 9.51 -33.12
CA PHE A 119 -23.02 8.62 -32.04
C PHE A 119 -22.85 9.37 -30.72
N TYR A 120 -22.18 10.53 -30.73
CA TYR A 120 -22.01 11.36 -29.54
C TYR A 120 -23.35 11.83 -28.96
N GLU A 121 -24.28 12.30 -29.80
CA GLU A 121 -25.61 12.75 -29.36
C GLU A 121 -26.40 11.62 -28.70
N ALA A 122 -26.34 10.40 -29.25
CA ALA A 122 -26.98 9.23 -28.68
C ALA A 122 -26.37 8.84 -27.31
N VAL A 123 -25.03 8.79 -27.21
CA VAL A 123 -24.32 8.53 -25.95
C VAL A 123 -24.64 9.58 -24.90
N HIS A 124 -24.59 10.86 -25.28
CA HIS A 124 -24.83 11.98 -24.38
C HIS A 124 -26.27 11.97 -23.87
N ALA A 125 -27.26 11.69 -24.72
CA ALA A 125 -28.66 11.59 -24.30
C ALA A 125 -28.87 10.47 -23.27
N LEU A 126 -28.35 9.26 -23.53
CA LEU A 126 -28.49 8.12 -22.62
C LEU A 126 -27.75 8.34 -21.29
N MET A 127 -26.58 8.96 -21.31
CA MET A 127 -25.86 9.33 -20.09
C MET A 127 -26.57 10.43 -19.29
N ALA A 128 -27.29 11.36 -19.96
CA ALA A 128 -28.08 12.38 -19.28
C ALA A 128 -29.21 11.73 -18.48
N GLU A 129 -29.93 10.79 -19.10
CA GLU A 129 -31.01 10.03 -18.46
C GLU A 129 -30.47 9.22 -17.26
N LEU A 130 -29.31 8.58 -17.41
CA LEU A 130 -28.65 7.85 -16.31
C LEU A 130 -28.21 8.77 -15.17
N ALA A 131 -27.65 9.95 -15.47
CA ALA A 131 -27.21 10.91 -14.47
C ALA A 131 -28.39 11.46 -13.65
N GLU A 132 -29.51 11.75 -14.33
CA GLU A 132 -30.74 12.17 -13.66
C GLU A 132 -31.30 11.05 -12.78
N ARG A 133 -31.39 9.82 -13.30
CA ARG A 133 -31.90 8.67 -12.56
C ARG A 133 -31.06 8.33 -11.32
N ALA A 134 -29.74 8.38 -11.44
CA ALA A 134 -28.80 8.07 -10.36
C ALA A 134 -28.54 9.24 -9.41
N GLY A 135 -29.05 10.45 -9.68
CA GLY A 135 -28.73 11.66 -8.91
C GLY A 135 -27.25 12.03 -8.96
N ALA A 136 -26.54 11.65 -10.04
CA ALA A 136 -25.10 11.79 -10.17
C ALA A 136 -24.71 13.23 -10.53
N ARG A 137 -23.71 13.79 -9.83
CA ARG A 137 -23.12 15.10 -10.16
C ARG A 137 -21.87 14.90 -11.01
N ILE A 138 -22.05 14.70 -12.31
CA ILE A 138 -20.98 14.51 -13.28
C ILE A 138 -20.96 15.63 -14.32
N GLU A 139 -19.78 15.93 -14.86
CA GLU A 139 -19.66 16.79 -16.05
C GLU A 139 -20.00 15.95 -17.29
N LEU A 140 -21.26 16.06 -17.74
CA LEU A 140 -21.85 15.16 -18.73
C LEU A 140 -21.12 15.20 -20.08
N ARG A 141 -20.60 16.37 -20.49
CA ARG A 141 -19.87 16.50 -21.75
C ARG A 141 -18.56 15.73 -21.72
N ALA A 142 -17.78 15.85 -20.65
CA ALA A 142 -16.54 15.10 -20.46
C ALA A 142 -16.80 13.59 -20.34
N ALA A 143 -17.88 13.18 -19.67
CA ALA A 143 -18.27 11.78 -19.56
C ALA A 143 -18.63 11.16 -20.92
N ALA A 144 -19.46 11.83 -21.72
CA ALA A 144 -19.85 11.37 -23.05
C ALA A 144 -18.65 11.33 -24.01
N LEU A 145 -17.80 12.36 -23.99
CA LEU A 145 -16.55 12.39 -24.77
C LEU A 145 -15.60 11.27 -24.36
N GLY A 146 -15.52 10.93 -23.07
CA GLY A 146 -14.68 9.85 -22.57
C GLY A 146 -15.09 8.48 -23.13
N LEU A 147 -16.38 8.17 -23.16
CA LEU A 147 -16.85 6.91 -23.77
C LEU A 147 -16.63 6.90 -25.29
N CYS A 148 -16.95 7.99 -26.00
CA CYS A 148 -16.73 8.07 -27.44
C CYS A 148 -15.24 7.88 -27.78
N GLY A 149 -14.36 8.54 -27.03
CA GLY A 149 -12.91 8.40 -27.19
C GLY A 149 -12.40 6.99 -26.88
N LEU A 150 -12.99 6.28 -25.92
CA LEU A 150 -12.66 4.89 -25.64
C LEU A 150 -13.03 3.97 -26.80
N VAL A 151 -14.24 4.11 -27.36
CA VAL A 151 -14.70 3.32 -28.52
C VAL A 151 -13.78 3.54 -29.73
N ASP A 152 -13.41 4.80 -30.00
CA ASP A 152 -12.49 5.13 -31.08
C ASP A 152 -11.08 4.58 -30.84
N ALA A 153 -10.55 4.73 -29.62
CA ALA A 153 -9.20 4.27 -29.29
C ALA A 153 -9.08 2.75 -29.42
N LEU A 154 -10.06 2.00 -28.89
CA LEU A 154 -10.10 0.54 -28.97
C LEU A 154 -10.25 0.06 -30.42
N SER A 155 -11.06 0.74 -31.23
CA SER A 155 -11.20 0.44 -32.66
C SER A 155 -9.89 0.66 -33.44
N GLN A 156 -9.12 1.68 -33.10
CA GLN A 156 -7.79 1.89 -33.69
C GLN A 156 -6.76 0.87 -33.19
N GLU A 157 -6.84 0.49 -31.92
CA GLU A 157 -5.98 -0.54 -31.33
C GLU A 157 -6.17 -1.90 -32.02
N ALA A 158 -7.42 -2.25 -32.39
CA ALA A 158 -7.72 -3.45 -33.18
C ALA A 158 -6.94 -3.51 -34.50
N LEU A 159 -6.72 -2.36 -35.16
CA LEU A 159 -5.93 -2.30 -36.40
C LEU A 159 -4.44 -2.59 -36.16
N VAL A 160 -3.94 -2.28 -34.97
CA VAL A 160 -2.53 -2.50 -34.60
C VAL A 160 -2.31 -3.93 -34.12
N GLN A 161 -3.20 -4.43 -33.25
CA GLN A 161 -3.07 -5.76 -32.63
C GLN A 161 -3.61 -6.90 -33.50
N ARG A 162 -4.52 -6.60 -34.43
CA ARG A 162 -5.09 -7.53 -35.43
C ARG A 162 -5.67 -8.80 -34.77
N GLU A 163 -5.02 -9.95 -34.97
CA GLU A 163 -5.50 -11.24 -34.46
C GLU A 163 -5.38 -11.38 -32.94
N ALA A 164 -4.55 -10.55 -32.29
CA ALA A 164 -4.39 -10.54 -30.84
C ALA A 164 -5.41 -9.65 -30.11
N PHE A 165 -6.26 -8.91 -30.85
CA PHE A 165 -7.23 -8.00 -30.26
C PHE A 165 -8.47 -8.75 -29.76
N ASP A 166 -8.86 -8.48 -28.51
CA ASP A 166 -10.03 -9.08 -27.87
C ASP A 166 -11.23 -8.09 -27.90
N TRP A 167 -12.22 -8.39 -28.74
CA TRP A 167 -13.43 -7.57 -28.88
C TRP A 167 -14.33 -7.61 -27.64
N ASP A 168 -14.31 -8.72 -26.88
CA ASP A 168 -15.09 -8.84 -25.66
C ASP A 168 -14.45 -8.00 -24.53
N ASP A 169 -13.11 -7.95 -24.48
CA ASP A 169 -12.38 -7.07 -23.56
C ASP A 169 -12.59 -5.58 -23.88
N ALA A 170 -12.70 -5.22 -25.17
CA ALA A 170 -13.04 -3.86 -25.59
C ALA A 170 -14.43 -3.43 -25.10
N VAL A 171 -15.45 -4.30 -25.26
CA VAL A 171 -16.79 -4.07 -24.70
C VAL A 171 -16.75 -3.98 -23.17
N ASP A 172 -15.98 -4.85 -22.50
CA ASP A 172 -15.86 -4.85 -21.04
C ASP A 172 -15.16 -3.59 -20.52
N THR A 173 -14.16 -3.09 -21.24
CA THR A 173 -13.45 -1.84 -20.92
C THR A 173 -14.40 -0.64 -20.95
N CYS A 174 -15.23 -0.54 -22.00
CA CYS A 174 -16.30 0.47 -22.06
C CYS A 174 -17.32 0.31 -20.92
N ARG A 175 -17.70 -0.93 -20.58
CA ARG A 175 -18.58 -1.22 -19.43
C ARG A 175 -17.98 -0.79 -18.09
N ARG A 176 -16.68 -1.02 -17.87
CA ARG A 176 -15.95 -0.60 -16.66
C ARG A 176 -15.90 0.92 -16.53
N TYR A 177 -15.69 1.62 -17.64
CA TYR A 177 -15.78 3.08 -17.68
C TYR A 177 -17.16 3.57 -17.21
N LEU A 178 -18.23 2.95 -17.72
CA LEU A 178 -19.61 3.27 -17.32
C LEU A 178 -19.91 2.92 -15.86
N ALA A 179 -19.39 1.80 -15.35
CA ALA A 179 -19.56 1.41 -13.95
C ALA A 179 -18.87 2.36 -12.96
N ASN A 180 -17.77 3.03 -13.37
CA ASN A 180 -17.15 4.06 -12.55
C ASN A 180 -17.99 5.34 -12.48
N LEU A 181 -18.74 5.65 -13.54
CA LEU A 181 -19.60 6.84 -13.60
C LEU A 181 -20.97 6.61 -12.94
N PHE A 182 -21.54 5.41 -13.13
CA PHE A 182 -22.88 5.06 -12.66
C PHE A 182 -22.86 3.69 -11.94
N PRO A 183 -22.24 3.58 -10.75
CA PRO A 183 -21.99 2.31 -10.07
C PRO A 183 -23.25 1.57 -9.59
N GLN A 184 -24.37 2.29 -9.47
CA GLN A 184 -25.67 1.69 -9.11
C GLN A 184 -26.43 1.16 -10.33
N GLU A 185 -26.09 1.63 -11.53
CA GLU A 185 -26.80 1.32 -12.78
C GLU A 185 -26.07 0.24 -13.60
N PHE A 186 -24.74 0.22 -13.50
CA PHE A 186 -23.91 -0.86 -14.02
C PHE A 186 -23.34 -1.59 -12.82
N ALA A 187 -23.85 -2.81 -12.56
CA ALA A 187 -23.37 -3.64 -11.47
C ALA A 187 -21.84 -3.67 -11.47
N ALA A 188 -21.23 -3.36 -10.31
CA ALA A 188 -19.78 -3.36 -10.15
C ALA A 188 -19.23 -4.68 -10.73
N PRO A 189 -18.35 -4.62 -11.73
CA PRO A 189 -17.73 -5.84 -12.23
C PRO A 189 -17.05 -6.52 -11.04
N ALA A 190 -17.27 -7.82 -10.89
CA ALA A 190 -16.37 -8.65 -10.11
C ALA A 190 -14.95 -8.31 -10.57
N ARG A 191 -14.19 -7.70 -9.66
CA ARG A 191 -12.78 -7.24 -9.76
C ARG A 191 -12.10 -7.49 -11.10
N LEU A 192 -11.67 -6.41 -11.75
CA LEU A 192 -10.71 -6.35 -12.88
C LEU A 192 -9.89 -7.63 -13.08
N ARG A 193 -10.24 -8.43 -14.11
CA ARG A 193 -9.28 -9.33 -14.77
C ARG A 193 -8.42 -8.47 -15.69
N LEU A 194 -7.11 -8.49 -15.46
CA LEU A 194 -6.07 -8.05 -16.37
C LEU A 194 -5.75 -9.22 -17.30
N VAL A 195 -5.59 -8.95 -18.60
CA VAL A 195 -5.31 -9.94 -19.63
C VAL A 195 -4.00 -10.69 -19.33
N ALA A 196 -4.17 -11.96 -18.97
CA ALA A 196 -3.39 -13.16 -19.29
C ALA A 196 -3.25 -14.06 -18.05
N GLU A 197 -4.34 -14.73 -17.67
CA GLU A 197 -4.24 -15.88 -16.78
C GLU A 197 -4.29 -17.15 -17.63
N ALA A 198 -3.14 -17.82 -17.68
CA ALA A 198 -3.04 -19.26 -17.87
C ALA A 198 -4.02 -19.98 -16.92
N GLU A 199 -4.40 -21.20 -17.31
CA GLU A 199 -5.41 -22.08 -16.69
C GLU A 199 -5.78 -21.83 -15.20
N PRO A 200 -7.08 -21.86 -14.86
CA PRO A 200 -7.63 -21.32 -13.60
C PRO A 200 -7.37 -22.14 -12.32
N ASP A 201 -6.42 -23.08 -12.30
CA ASP A 201 -6.13 -23.94 -11.13
C ASP A 201 -4.75 -23.73 -10.48
N ALA A 202 -3.96 -22.74 -10.93
CA ALA A 202 -2.71 -22.36 -10.25
C ALA A 202 -2.93 -21.08 -9.41
N PRO A 203 -2.69 -21.08 -8.08
CA PRO A 203 -2.82 -19.86 -7.29
C PRO A 203 -1.78 -18.82 -7.71
N ALA A 204 -2.23 -17.66 -8.21
CA ALA A 204 -1.35 -16.53 -8.49
C ALA A 204 -0.68 -16.04 -7.20
N LEU A 205 0.65 -15.94 -7.21
CA LEU A 205 1.40 -15.49 -6.05
C LEU A 205 1.05 -14.02 -5.72
N PRO A 206 0.73 -13.69 -4.45
CA PRO A 206 0.38 -12.33 -4.08
C PRO A 206 1.58 -11.39 -4.26
N PRO A 207 1.37 -10.17 -4.78
CA PRO A 207 2.47 -9.25 -5.07
C PRO A 207 3.02 -8.58 -3.79
N THR A 208 4.27 -8.14 -3.84
CA THR A 208 4.82 -7.21 -2.85
C THR A 208 4.15 -5.83 -2.96
N LEU A 209 4.44 -4.90 -2.05
CA LEU A 209 4.20 -3.48 -2.29
C LEU A 209 4.97 -3.03 -3.54
N PRO A 210 4.47 -2.05 -4.30
CA PRO A 210 5.19 -1.45 -5.42
C PRO A 210 6.49 -0.79 -4.93
N GLY A 211 7.59 -0.96 -5.67
CA GLY A 211 8.91 -0.47 -5.26
C GLY A 211 8.97 1.04 -5.02
N TRP A 212 8.20 1.82 -5.79
CA TRP A 212 8.14 3.28 -5.65
C TRP A 212 7.66 3.75 -4.25
N THR A 213 6.89 2.92 -3.53
CA THR A 213 6.33 3.26 -2.21
C THR A 213 7.36 3.29 -1.08
N TYR A 214 8.55 2.71 -1.29
CA TYR A 214 9.62 2.64 -0.27
C TYR A 214 10.52 3.87 -0.24
N ALA A 215 10.31 4.85 -1.12
CA ALA A 215 11.08 6.11 -1.11
C ALA A 215 10.25 7.33 -1.53
N ASP A 216 8.92 7.19 -1.64
CA ASP A 216 8.05 8.28 -2.04
C ASP A 216 7.70 9.20 -0.86
N PRO A 217 7.93 10.53 -0.97
CA PRO A 217 7.61 11.47 0.11
C PRO A 217 6.12 11.56 0.47
N GLY A 218 5.22 11.39 -0.51
CA GLY A 218 3.78 11.42 -0.28
C GLY A 218 3.31 10.20 0.50
N ILE A 219 3.81 9.01 0.12
CA ILE A 219 3.57 7.77 0.87
C ILE A 219 4.14 7.88 2.28
N HIS A 220 5.38 8.32 2.45
CA HIS A 220 5.98 8.50 3.77
C HIS A 220 5.11 9.39 4.67
N ALA A 221 4.65 10.53 4.15
CA ALA A 221 3.78 11.43 4.90
C ALA A 221 2.44 10.77 5.28
N ALA A 222 1.84 10.02 4.35
CA ALA A 222 0.60 9.28 4.60
C ALA A 222 0.79 8.16 5.65
N GLU A 223 1.89 7.42 5.61
CA GLU A 223 2.22 6.37 6.57
C GLU A 223 2.46 6.95 7.97
N VAL A 224 3.21 8.04 8.09
CA VAL A 224 3.41 8.70 9.40
C VAL A 224 2.06 9.12 9.99
N ALA A 225 1.20 9.76 9.19
CA ALA A 225 -0.09 10.27 9.65
C ALA A 225 -1.10 9.16 9.96
N ARG A 226 -1.25 8.16 9.09
CA ARG A 226 -2.34 7.17 9.17
C ARG A 226 -1.96 5.88 9.89
N ILE A 227 -0.66 5.56 9.98
CA ILE A 227 -0.17 4.33 10.59
C ILE A 227 0.58 4.61 11.89
N HIS A 228 1.61 5.45 11.87
CA HIS A 228 2.52 5.56 13.02
C HIS A 228 2.02 6.47 14.15
N ARG A 229 1.46 7.66 13.84
CA ARG A 229 0.93 8.56 14.88
C ARG A 229 -0.24 7.98 15.69
N PRO A 230 -1.18 7.23 15.07
CA PRO A 230 -2.25 6.54 15.80
C PRO A 230 -1.79 5.29 16.53
N ALA A 231 -0.60 4.75 16.21
CA ALA A 231 -0.11 3.51 16.80
C ALA A 231 0.61 3.73 18.14
N TRP A 232 0.55 2.70 18.99
CA TRP A 232 1.32 2.63 20.24
C TRP A 232 2.83 2.60 19.98
N GLN A 233 3.55 3.48 20.65
CA GLN A 233 5.00 3.66 20.63
C GLN A 233 5.57 3.25 21.98
N LEU A 234 6.52 2.31 22.01
CA LEU A 234 7.22 1.90 23.23
C LEU A 234 8.17 3.02 23.66
N VAL A 235 8.06 3.52 24.89
CA VAL A 235 8.89 4.65 25.36
C VAL A 235 10.00 4.18 26.29
N ALA A 236 9.66 3.38 27.29
CA ALA A 236 10.53 2.97 28.38
C ALA A 236 10.04 1.68 29.04
N HIS A 237 10.85 1.08 29.90
CA HIS A 237 10.40 0.11 30.91
C HIS A 237 10.16 0.82 32.25
N VAL A 238 9.25 0.32 33.09
CA VAL A 238 8.94 0.90 34.41
C VAL A 238 10.15 0.96 35.34
N SER A 239 11.15 0.09 35.15
CA SER A 239 12.43 0.14 35.87
C SER A 239 13.25 1.40 35.57
N GLU A 240 12.97 2.11 34.48
CA GLU A 240 13.59 3.39 34.12
C GLU A 240 12.86 4.58 34.76
N LEU A 241 11.73 4.34 35.40
CA LEU A 241 10.93 5.32 36.11
C LEU A 241 10.71 4.82 37.54
N PRO A 242 11.73 4.58 38.38
CA PRO A 242 11.50 3.99 39.71
C PRO A 242 10.78 4.92 40.69
N ASN A 243 10.97 6.23 40.60
CA ASN A 243 10.48 7.20 41.57
C ASN A 243 9.49 8.20 40.96
N PRO A 244 8.57 8.77 41.76
CA PRO A 244 7.79 9.93 41.34
C PRO A 244 8.71 11.07 40.86
N GLY A 245 8.33 11.72 39.76
CA GLY A 245 9.12 12.78 39.12
C GLY A 245 10.15 12.27 38.11
N ASP A 246 10.45 10.96 38.07
CA ASP A 246 11.28 10.38 37.01
C ASP A 246 10.53 10.46 35.67
N TYR A 247 11.25 10.83 34.60
CA TYR A 247 10.70 10.98 33.26
C TYR A 247 11.60 10.38 32.19
N VAL A 248 10.99 9.99 31.06
CA VAL A 248 11.68 9.61 29.82
C VAL A 248 11.05 10.36 28.65
N THR A 249 11.85 10.95 27.78
CA THR A 249 11.41 11.68 26.59
C THR A 249 11.36 10.76 25.37
N PHE A 250 10.52 11.11 24.41
CA PHE A 250 10.38 10.43 23.12
C PHE A 250 10.30 11.48 22.01
N GLU A 251 11.17 11.39 21.00
CA GLU A 251 11.19 12.28 19.84
C GLU A 251 11.35 11.46 18.56
N ALA A 252 10.29 11.41 17.74
CA ALA A 252 10.23 10.73 16.45
C ALA A 252 8.94 11.15 15.73
N LEU A 253 8.76 10.77 14.46
CA LEU A 253 7.52 11.00 13.68
C LEU A 253 7.15 12.50 13.52
N GLY A 254 8.15 13.38 13.67
CA GLY A 254 7.97 14.83 13.70
C GLY A 254 7.36 15.37 15.01
N GLU A 255 7.28 14.53 16.04
CA GLU A 255 6.64 14.82 17.31
C GLU A 255 7.61 14.71 18.50
N ARG A 256 7.26 15.35 19.61
CA ARG A 256 7.98 15.25 20.88
C ARG A 256 7.03 15.02 22.05
N ALA A 257 7.34 14.02 22.86
CA ALA A 257 6.57 13.60 24.02
C ALA A 257 7.49 13.27 25.20
N PHE A 258 6.88 13.05 26.36
CA PHE A 258 7.54 12.43 27.49
C PHE A 258 6.53 11.63 28.31
N VAL A 259 7.03 10.64 29.03
CA VAL A 259 6.32 9.95 30.11
C VAL A 259 6.92 10.35 31.45
N ILE A 260 6.09 10.47 32.49
CA ILE A 260 6.51 10.83 33.85
C ILE A 260 5.75 10.00 34.88
N ARG A 261 6.41 9.58 35.96
CA ARG A 261 5.74 8.97 37.12
C ARG A 261 5.20 10.05 38.05
N GLY A 262 3.90 10.01 38.34
CA GLY A 262 3.27 10.91 39.31
C GLY A 262 3.48 10.50 40.76
N GLU A 263 3.09 11.38 41.69
CA GLU A 263 3.12 11.12 43.14
C GLU A 263 2.23 9.94 43.54
N ASP A 264 1.16 9.69 42.78
CA ASP A 264 0.24 8.57 42.95
C ASP A 264 0.79 7.24 42.42
N GLY A 265 2.02 7.22 41.91
CA GLY A 265 2.67 6.05 41.31
C GLY A 265 2.26 5.77 39.87
N GLY A 266 1.22 6.43 39.34
CA GLY A 266 0.78 6.27 37.95
C GLY A 266 1.72 6.92 36.94
N VAL A 267 1.89 6.31 35.77
CA VAL A 267 2.67 6.87 34.66
C VAL A 267 1.74 7.59 33.69
N ARG A 268 2.13 8.78 33.23
CA ARG A 268 1.35 9.63 32.32
C ARG A 268 2.21 10.09 31.16
N ALA A 269 1.60 10.32 30.01
CA ALA A 269 2.27 10.86 28.83
C ALA A 269 1.73 12.25 28.46
N PHE A 270 2.62 13.12 27.98
CA PHE A 270 2.25 14.45 27.49
C PHE A 270 3.09 14.80 26.25
N HIS A 271 2.57 15.69 25.41
CA HIS A 271 3.41 16.38 24.43
C HIS A 271 4.49 17.18 25.17
N ASN A 272 5.75 17.04 24.75
CA ASN A 272 6.89 17.77 25.31
C ASN A 272 6.96 19.18 24.69
N VAL A 273 5.88 19.96 24.83
CA VAL A 273 5.71 21.27 24.19
C VAL A 273 5.08 22.24 25.19
N CYS A 274 5.84 23.26 25.58
CA CYS A 274 5.37 24.31 26.48
C CYS A 274 4.22 25.09 25.82
N ARG A 275 3.11 25.26 26.55
CA ARG A 275 1.91 25.95 26.05
C ARG A 275 2.07 27.47 25.89
N HIS A 276 3.19 28.04 26.35
CA HIS A 276 3.49 29.45 26.13
C HIS A 276 4.01 29.69 24.70
N ARG A 277 5.19 29.16 24.36
CA ARG A 277 5.88 29.40 23.08
C ARG A 277 6.63 28.15 22.59
N ALA A 278 5.99 26.99 22.72
CA ALA A 278 6.35 25.70 22.12
C ALA A 278 7.74 25.11 22.46
N HIS A 279 8.50 25.70 23.38
CA HIS A 279 9.77 25.12 23.82
C HIS A 279 9.56 23.76 24.51
N ALA A 280 10.46 22.80 24.29
CA ALA A 280 10.44 21.54 25.03
C ALA A 280 10.56 21.78 26.55
N VAL A 281 9.64 21.22 27.33
CA VAL A 281 9.61 21.42 28.79
C VAL A 281 10.62 20.56 29.52
N LEU A 282 10.93 19.39 28.97
CA LEU A 282 11.95 18.47 29.46
C LEU A 282 13.03 18.28 28.39
N GLN A 283 14.27 18.17 28.84
CA GLN A 283 15.48 18.04 28.01
C GLN A 283 16.18 16.72 28.30
N GLY A 284 16.99 16.24 27.36
CA GLY A 284 17.68 14.96 27.46
C GLY A 284 16.75 13.75 27.27
N ARG A 285 17.32 12.54 27.29
CA ARG A 285 16.58 11.28 27.14
C ARG A 285 15.71 10.98 28.36
N ASP A 286 16.24 11.22 29.54
CA ASP A 286 15.60 10.93 30.82
C ASP A 286 16.09 11.91 31.89
N GLY A 287 15.45 11.87 33.04
CA GLY A 287 15.85 12.64 34.20
C GLY A 287 14.85 12.58 35.34
N HIS A 288 15.03 13.46 36.31
CA HIS A 288 14.20 13.55 37.50
C HIS A 288 13.77 15.00 37.76
N CYS A 289 12.48 15.22 37.96
CA CYS A 289 11.93 16.47 38.44
C CYS A 289 11.69 16.38 39.95
N SER A 290 12.44 17.13 40.77
CA SER A 290 12.26 17.18 42.23
C SER A 290 11.02 17.95 42.69
N GLY A 291 10.28 18.55 41.75
CA GLY A 291 9.07 19.33 41.97
C GLY A 291 8.39 19.62 40.64
N LEU A 292 7.85 20.82 40.44
CA LEU A 292 7.18 21.18 39.19
C LEU A 292 8.08 21.05 37.95
N ILE A 293 7.49 20.64 36.83
CA ILE A 293 8.12 20.65 35.51
C ILE A 293 8.28 22.11 35.08
N ARG A 294 9.51 22.62 35.11
CA ARG A 294 9.80 24.02 34.81
C ARG A 294 10.34 24.17 33.39
N CYS A 295 9.57 24.82 32.51
CA CYS A 295 10.03 25.11 31.16
C CYS A 295 11.30 25.99 31.19
N PRO A 296 12.38 25.59 30.50
CA PRO A 296 13.65 26.31 30.54
C PRO A 296 13.58 27.68 29.85
N TYR A 297 12.61 27.92 28.97
CA TYR A 297 12.54 29.17 28.21
C TYR A 297 12.07 30.36 29.05
N HIS A 298 10.94 30.24 29.73
CA HIS A 298 10.32 31.34 30.50
C HIS A 298 9.82 30.91 31.88
N ALA A 299 10.28 29.77 32.40
CA ALA A 299 9.94 29.28 33.74
C ALA A 299 8.43 29.09 34.01
N TRP A 300 7.63 28.78 32.99
CA TRP A 300 6.28 28.26 33.19
C TRP A 300 6.37 26.88 33.84
N CYS A 301 5.63 26.69 34.92
CA CYS A 301 5.75 25.50 35.76
C CYS A 301 4.47 24.67 35.71
N TYR A 302 4.59 23.38 35.38
CA TYR A 302 3.50 22.43 35.28
C TYR A 302 3.62 21.38 36.40
N ALA A 303 2.50 20.91 36.92
CA ALA A 303 2.47 19.74 37.78
C ALA A 303 2.73 18.46 36.97
N TRP A 304 3.02 17.34 37.64
CA TRP A 304 3.23 16.04 36.98
C TRP A 304 1.97 15.46 36.34
N ASP A 305 0.80 16.00 36.68
CA ASP A 305 -0.48 15.75 36.01
C ASP A 305 -0.75 16.69 34.82
N GLY A 306 0.23 17.52 34.43
CA GLY A 306 0.18 18.41 33.28
C GLY A 306 -0.46 19.77 33.55
N ARG A 307 -1.13 20.00 34.70
CA ARG A 307 -1.77 21.29 34.99
C ARG A 307 -0.75 22.41 35.11
N LEU A 308 -1.02 23.57 34.50
CA LEU A 308 -0.21 24.77 34.69
C LEU A 308 -0.38 25.28 36.13
N ARG A 309 0.73 25.39 36.87
CA ARG A 309 0.74 25.77 38.29
C ARG A 309 1.29 27.16 38.55
N ALA A 310 2.24 27.61 37.75
CA ALA A 310 2.80 28.95 37.89
C ALA A 310 3.23 29.54 36.53
N VAL A 311 2.92 30.82 36.36
CA VAL A 311 3.35 31.64 35.22
C VAL A 311 4.36 32.65 35.73
N ALA A 312 5.58 32.62 35.19
CA ALA A 312 6.58 33.62 35.52
C ALA A 312 6.11 35.01 35.04
N ALA A 313 6.41 36.05 35.84
CA ALA A 313 5.96 37.41 35.58
C ALA A 313 4.44 37.55 35.39
N ALA A 314 3.61 36.72 36.05
CA ALA A 314 2.14 36.72 35.89
C ALA A 314 1.47 38.12 35.90
N LYS A 315 2.02 39.08 36.67
CA LYS A 315 1.53 40.47 36.75
C LYS A 315 1.63 41.25 35.43
N THR A 316 2.41 40.80 34.45
CA THR A 316 2.55 41.46 33.14
C THR A 316 1.48 41.01 32.14
N PHE A 317 0.71 39.98 32.48
CA PHE A 317 -0.38 39.49 31.66
C PHE A 317 -1.70 40.07 32.17
N PRO A 318 -2.71 40.25 31.29
CA PRO A 318 -4.09 40.39 31.74
C PRO A 318 -4.55 39.10 32.43
N GLU A 319 -5.85 38.97 32.71
CA GLU A 319 -6.40 37.71 33.25
C GLU A 319 -6.03 36.52 32.35
N ILE A 320 -5.25 35.57 32.87
CA ILE A 320 -4.86 34.35 32.18
C ILE A 320 -5.76 33.20 32.66
N ASP A 321 -6.46 32.57 31.74
CA ASP A 321 -7.05 31.25 32.00
C ASP A 321 -5.96 30.17 32.01
N THR A 322 -5.46 29.86 33.21
CA THR A 322 -4.46 28.81 33.40
C THR A 322 -5.00 27.41 33.19
N ALA A 323 -6.33 27.21 33.27
CA ALA A 323 -6.94 25.89 33.08
C ALA A 323 -6.81 25.42 31.61
N GLY A 324 -6.95 26.33 30.64
CA GLY A 324 -6.77 26.04 29.22
C GLY A 324 -5.32 25.85 28.75
N LEU A 325 -4.34 26.09 29.63
CA LEU A 325 -2.91 26.17 29.28
C LEU A 325 -2.06 25.07 29.94
N GLY A 326 -2.67 23.98 30.41
CA GLY A 326 -1.95 22.77 30.82
C GLY A 326 -1.27 22.03 29.67
N LEU A 327 -0.29 21.18 29.97
CA LEU A 327 0.32 20.29 28.97
C LEU A 327 -0.75 19.42 28.32
N LEU A 328 -0.61 19.18 27.02
CA LEU A 328 -1.54 18.35 26.28
C LEU A 328 -1.25 16.87 26.58
N PRO A 329 -2.21 16.13 27.17
CA PRO A 329 -2.01 14.72 27.49
C PRO A 329 -1.99 13.86 26.23
N LEU A 330 -1.31 12.73 26.33
CA LEU A 330 -1.31 11.66 25.34
C LEU A 330 -1.86 10.39 25.98
N ASP A 331 -2.43 9.51 25.16
CA ASP A 331 -2.78 8.17 25.60
C ASP A 331 -1.51 7.47 26.10
N CYS A 332 -1.61 6.80 27.25
CA CYS A 332 -0.50 6.14 27.92
C CYS A 332 -0.96 4.82 28.52
N GLU A 333 -0.18 3.77 28.32
CA GLU A 333 -0.47 2.45 28.84
C GLU A 333 0.80 1.80 29.39
N VAL A 334 0.69 1.17 30.55
CA VAL A 334 1.74 0.30 31.09
C VAL A 334 1.30 -1.14 30.89
N PHE A 335 2.02 -1.87 30.06
CA PHE A 335 1.73 -3.27 29.73
C PHE A 335 2.98 -4.12 29.89
N ALA A 336 2.90 -5.20 30.69
CA ALA A 336 4.01 -6.10 31.01
C ALA A 336 5.30 -5.37 31.45
N GLY A 337 5.16 -4.23 32.15
CA GLY A 337 6.29 -3.38 32.57
C GLY A 337 6.78 -2.39 31.52
N PHE A 338 6.40 -2.49 30.25
CA PHE A 338 6.71 -1.47 29.24
C PHE A 338 5.68 -0.34 29.26
N VAL A 339 6.16 0.88 29.06
CA VAL A 339 5.35 2.10 28.97
C VAL A 339 5.21 2.48 27.51
N PHE A 340 3.97 2.55 27.04
CA PHE A 340 3.60 2.96 25.69
C PHE A 340 2.89 4.31 25.70
N LEU A 341 3.02 5.05 24.59
CA LEU A 341 2.18 6.22 24.29
C LEU A 341 1.71 6.19 22.84
N ARG A 342 0.69 6.97 22.49
CA ARG A 342 0.36 7.28 21.09
C ARG A 342 -0.04 8.74 20.93
N PHE A 343 0.25 9.33 19.78
CA PHE A 343 0.02 10.76 19.52
C PHE A 343 -1.43 11.05 19.15
N GLU A 344 -2.04 10.13 18.40
CA GLU A 344 -3.44 10.22 18.01
C GLU A 344 -4.19 9.08 18.69
N GLY A 345 -5.17 9.44 19.52
CA GLY A 345 -5.92 8.47 20.32
C GLY A 345 -6.93 7.65 19.49
N GLY A 346 -7.41 6.55 20.09
CA GLY A 346 -8.44 5.67 19.52
C GLY A 346 -7.94 4.27 19.15
N GLY A 347 -8.86 3.30 19.06
CA GLY A 347 -8.51 1.89 18.82
C GLY A 347 -8.06 1.13 20.07
N PRO A 348 -7.75 -0.17 19.93
CA PRO A 348 -7.50 -1.07 21.06
C PRO A 348 -6.23 -0.70 21.84
N SER A 349 -6.25 -1.02 23.14
CA SER A 349 -5.10 -1.01 24.04
C SER A 349 -4.01 -2.00 23.62
N VAL A 350 -2.80 -1.81 24.12
CA VAL A 350 -1.69 -2.75 23.95
C VAL A 350 -2.06 -4.11 24.55
N ALA A 351 -2.71 -4.12 25.72
CA ALA A 351 -3.22 -5.33 26.37
C ALA A 351 -4.24 -6.10 25.50
N GLU A 352 -5.19 -5.40 24.88
CA GLU A 352 -6.17 -6.04 23.98
C GLU A 352 -5.50 -6.63 22.74
N ARG A 353 -4.49 -5.95 22.18
CA ARG A 353 -3.75 -6.45 21.00
C ARG A 353 -2.88 -7.65 21.34
N TYR A 354 -2.26 -7.67 22.50
CA TYR A 354 -1.46 -8.81 22.96
C TYR A 354 -2.26 -9.89 23.70
N ALA A 355 -3.59 -9.76 23.80
CA ALA A 355 -4.44 -10.71 24.49
C ALA A 355 -4.22 -12.18 24.04
N PRO A 356 -4.02 -12.50 22.74
CA PRO A 356 -3.73 -13.86 22.30
C PRO A 356 -2.44 -14.46 22.89
N TYR A 357 -1.47 -13.62 23.29
CA TYR A 357 -0.15 -14.03 23.77
C TYR A 357 0.09 -13.67 25.25
N ALA A 358 -0.95 -13.23 25.96
CA ALA A 358 -0.82 -12.74 27.34
C ALA A 358 -0.19 -13.77 28.29
N ALA A 359 -0.52 -15.05 28.13
CA ALA A 359 0.05 -16.13 28.94
C ALA A 359 1.56 -16.34 28.69
N GLU A 360 2.01 -16.23 27.44
CA GLU A 360 3.42 -16.32 27.08
C GLU A 360 4.19 -15.12 27.63
N LEU A 361 3.70 -13.90 27.38
CA LEU A 361 4.28 -12.67 27.93
C LEU A 361 4.39 -12.69 29.46
N ALA A 362 3.33 -13.11 30.15
CA ALA A 362 3.33 -13.22 31.61
C ALA A 362 4.34 -14.25 32.13
N ALA A 363 4.55 -15.36 31.41
CA ALA A 363 5.52 -16.38 31.79
C ALA A 363 6.95 -15.84 31.85
N HIS A 364 7.30 -14.86 31.02
CA HIS A 364 8.62 -14.22 31.03
C HIS A 364 8.83 -13.23 32.19
N ARG A 365 7.77 -12.85 32.93
CA ARG A 365 7.84 -11.92 34.08
C ARG A 365 8.58 -10.62 33.74
N ILE A 366 8.19 -10.02 32.62
CA ILE A 366 8.87 -8.86 31.99
C ILE A 366 8.95 -7.66 32.96
N GLU A 367 7.90 -7.44 33.74
CA GLU A 367 7.81 -6.39 34.77
C GLU A 367 8.91 -6.43 35.85
N GLU A 368 9.56 -7.57 36.05
CA GLU A 368 10.66 -7.74 37.00
C GLU A 368 12.04 -7.53 36.36
N MET A 369 12.09 -7.25 35.05
CA MET A 369 13.34 -7.12 34.34
C MET A 369 13.96 -5.74 34.53
N VAL A 370 15.29 -5.71 34.45
CA VAL A 370 16.08 -4.49 34.46
C VAL A 370 16.95 -4.45 33.20
N PRO A 371 17.36 -3.25 32.72
CA PRO A 371 18.24 -3.16 31.58
C PRO A 371 19.56 -3.90 31.80
N ILE A 372 19.99 -4.67 30.81
CA ILE A 372 21.29 -5.36 30.79
C ILE A 372 22.22 -4.85 29.68
N ALA A 373 21.72 -3.92 28.87
CA ALA A 373 22.47 -3.21 27.86
C ALA A 373 22.12 -1.71 27.88
N ASP A 374 23.03 -0.91 27.36
CA ASP A 374 22.78 0.51 27.12
C ASP A 374 21.67 0.69 26.09
N TYR A 375 20.90 1.77 26.24
CA TYR A 375 19.91 2.16 25.26
C TYR A 375 20.63 2.56 23.96
N TRP A 376 20.23 1.93 22.85
CA TRP A 376 20.79 2.22 21.53
C TRP A 376 19.74 2.88 20.63
N ILE A 377 20.18 3.89 19.88
CA ILE A 377 19.40 4.54 18.83
C ILE A 377 20.31 4.82 17.64
N GLY A 378 19.85 4.54 16.43
CA GLY A 378 20.61 4.79 15.22
C GLY A 378 19.73 4.95 13.99
N GLU A 379 20.21 5.74 13.03
CA GLU A 379 19.58 5.89 11.71
C GLU A 379 19.96 4.72 10.80
N ILE A 380 19.02 4.31 9.96
CA ILE A 380 19.18 3.27 8.95
C ILE A 380 18.77 3.86 7.60
N ASP A 381 19.64 3.74 6.60
CA ASP A 381 19.41 4.14 5.21
C ASP A 381 18.50 3.13 4.48
N ALA A 382 17.35 2.85 5.07
CA ALA A 382 16.28 2.05 4.51
C ALA A 382 14.92 2.50 5.05
N ASP A 383 13.90 2.33 4.22
CA ASP A 383 12.51 2.52 4.62
C ASP A 383 12.11 1.54 5.72
N TRP A 384 11.22 1.97 6.61
CA TRP A 384 10.79 1.17 7.75
C TRP A 384 10.14 -0.15 7.29
N LYS A 385 9.44 -0.12 6.15
CA LYS A 385 8.84 -1.30 5.53
C LYS A 385 9.90 -2.30 5.08
N THR A 386 11.00 -1.85 4.51
CA THR A 386 12.11 -2.72 4.06
C THR A 386 12.69 -3.51 5.23
N ILE A 387 12.82 -2.87 6.39
CA ILE A 387 13.35 -3.51 7.61
C ILE A 387 12.37 -4.57 8.11
N TRP A 388 11.06 -4.27 8.15
CA TRP A 388 10.06 -5.24 8.57
C TRP A 388 9.81 -6.35 7.55
N ASP A 389 9.91 -6.06 6.25
CA ASP A 389 9.84 -7.07 5.19
C ASP A 389 10.94 -8.12 5.39
N ASN A 390 12.16 -7.70 5.74
CA ASN A 390 13.25 -8.61 6.08
C ASN A 390 12.99 -9.37 7.40
N TYR A 391 12.53 -8.66 8.44
CA TYR A 391 12.36 -9.23 9.78
C TYR A 391 11.23 -10.27 9.88
N LEU A 392 10.14 -10.09 9.13
CA LEU A 392 8.90 -10.85 9.32
C LEU A 392 8.89 -12.20 8.59
N GLU A 393 9.99 -12.62 7.97
CA GLU A 393 10.15 -13.91 7.32
C GLU A 393 11.46 -14.62 7.68
N ASP A 394 11.49 -15.93 7.46
CA ASP A 394 12.64 -16.81 7.68
C ASP A 394 13.13 -17.46 6.36
N TYR A 395 12.64 -17.00 5.22
CA TYR A 395 13.00 -17.52 3.92
C TYR A 395 14.46 -17.25 3.59
N HIS A 396 15.00 -16.09 3.97
CA HIS A 396 16.42 -15.78 3.76
C HIS A 396 17.36 -16.50 4.75
N PHE A 397 16.87 -17.02 5.89
CA PHE A 397 17.71 -17.53 6.98
C PHE A 397 18.76 -18.57 6.57
N PRO A 398 18.47 -19.57 5.72
CA PRO A 398 19.48 -20.57 5.32
C PRO A 398 20.71 -19.96 4.64
N THR A 399 20.52 -18.85 3.93
CA THR A 399 21.57 -18.16 3.17
C THR A 399 22.13 -16.96 3.93
N GLY A 400 21.25 -16.12 4.48
CA GLY A 400 21.59 -14.88 5.17
C GLY A 400 22.13 -15.08 6.58
N HIS A 401 21.64 -16.09 7.31
CA HIS A 401 21.99 -16.33 8.72
C HIS A 401 22.36 -17.79 9.00
N PRO A 402 23.42 -18.36 8.39
CA PRO A 402 23.79 -19.76 8.61
C PRO A 402 24.05 -20.07 10.10
N GLY A 403 24.50 -19.07 10.88
CA GLY A 403 24.67 -19.19 12.33
C GLY A 403 23.34 -19.41 13.07
N LEU A 404 22.37 -18.51 12.87
CA LEU A 404 21.05 -18.58 13.49
C LEU A 404 20.28 -19.80 12.98
N PHE A 405 20.26 -20.06 11.68
CA PHE A 405 19.62 -21.23 11.09
C PHE A 405 20.15 -22.55 11.69
N GLY A 406 21.47 -22.63 11.95
CA GLY A 406 22.08 -23.77 12.63
C GLY A 406 21.64 -23.94 14.09
N LEU A 407 21.18 -22.87 14.76
CA LEU A 407 20.64 -22.90 16.13
C LEU A 407 19.20 -23.44 16.18
N MET A 408 18.43 -23.23 15.12
CA MET A 408 16.99 -23.50 15.05
C MET A 408 16.67 -24.98 14.82
N SER A 409 15.67 -25.51 15.52
CA SER A 409 15.18 -26.88 15.37
C SER A 409 13.78 -26.88 14.76
N GLY A 410 13.56 -27.69 13.71
CA GLY A 410 12.24 -27.90 13.13
C GLY A 410 11.75 -26.73 12.27
N ALA A 411 10.43 -26.59 12.18
CA ALA A 411 9.78 -25.52 11.43
C ALA A 411 9.77 -24.21 12.21
N TYR A 412 9.68 -23.10 11.47
CA TYR A 412 9.47 -21.76 12.00
C TYR A 412 7.97 -21.49 12.13
N ASP A 413 7.52 -21.08 13.31
CA ASP A 413 6.12 -20.74 13.53
C ASP A 413 5.86 -19.34 12.96
N ARG A 414 4.77 -19.18 12.21
CA ARG A 414 4.38 -17.94 11.52
C ARG A 414 2.90 -17.69 11.75
N GLU A 415 2.59 -16.84 12.71
CA GLU A 415 1.24 -16.68 13.23
C GLU A 415 0.83 -15.20 13.12
N PRO A 416 0.43 -14.73 11.92
CA PRO A 416 -0.13 -13.40 11.77
C PRO A 416 -1.60 -13.40 12.24
N ASP A 417 -1.97 -12.41 13.03
CA ASP A 417 -3.34 -12.17 13.48
C ASP A 417 -3.83 -10.82 12.96
N ASP A 418 -4.78 -10.89 12.02
CA ASP A 418 -5.37 -9.72 11.37
C ASP A 418 -6.21 -8.87 12.33
N ALA A 419 -6.87 -9.51 13.30
CA ALA A 419 -7.81 -8.84 14.21
C ALA A 419 -7.06 -7.99 15.24
N THR A 420 -5.97 -8.52 15.81
CA THR A 420 -5.12 -7.78 16.75
C THR A 420 -3.99 -7.01 16.07
N ARG A 421 -3.79 -7.22 14.75
CA ARG A 421 -2.66 -6.70 13.96
C ARG A 421 -1.33 -7.02 14.63
N THR A 422 -1.14 -8.28 15.00
CA THR A 422 0.09 -8.77 15.61
C THR A 422 0.64 -9.94 14.82
N ILE A 423 1.95 -10.19 14.93
CA ILE A 423 2.57 -11.37 14.34
C ILE A 423 3.42 -12.03 15.41
N ARG A 424 3.17 -13.31 15.65
CA ARG A 424 4.04 -14.14 16.46
C ARG A 424 4.90 -15.01 15.53
N LEU A 425 6.21 -14.89 15.69
CA LEU A 425 7.18 -15.77 15.06
C LEU A 425 7.93 -16.53 16.15
N SER A 426 8.23 -17.81 15.99
CA SER A 426 9.06 -18.50 16.98
C SER A 426 9.73 -19.75 16.44
N HIS A 427 10.79 -20.17 17.13
CA HIS A 427 11.46 -21.43 16.82
C HIS A 427 12.04 -22.10 18.06
N ALA A 428 12.10 -23.43 18.02
CA ALA A 428 12.81 -24.19 19.05
C ALA A 428 14.32 -24.14 18.83
N LEU A 429 15.09 -24.35 19.90
CA LEU A 429 16.55 -24.40 19.88
C LEU A 429 17.05 -25.85 19.84
N ARG A 430 17.93 -26.18 18.89
CA ARG A 430 18.62 -27.49 18.87
C ARG A 430 19.41 -27.69 20.16
N ARG A 431 19.48 -28.93 20.64
CA ARG A 431 20.36 -29.28 21.77
C ARG A 431 21.84 -29.31 21.34
N ASP A 432 22.10 -29.79 20.12
CA ASP A 432 23.41 -29.74 19.49
C ASP A 432 23.27 -29.06 18.12
N PRO A 433 23.52 -27.74 18.04
CA PRO A 433 23.33 -26.99 16.80
C PRO A 433 24.53 -27.10 15.86
N ASP A 434 24.27 -27.03 14.55
CA ASP A 434 25.29 -27.07 13.49
C ASP A 434 25.79 -25.66 13.09
N GLY A 435 25.54 -24.66 13.94
CA GLY A 435 25.94 -23.28 13.70
C GLY A 435 27.38 -22.96 14.16
N GLY A 436 27.75 -21.68 14.13
CA GLY A 436 29.06 -21.20 14.57
C GLY A 436 29.35 -21.43 16.07
N TRP A 437 30.55 -21.07 16.51
CA TRP A 437 30.97 -21.28 17.91
C TRP A 437 29.99 -20.66 18.93
N SER A 438 29.51 -19.43 18.68
CA SER A 438 28.61 -18.73 19.60
C SER A 438 27.27 -19.45 19.77
N THR A 439 26.67 -19.95 18.70
CA THR A 439 25.36 -20.63 18.76
C THR A 439 25.47 -22.00 19.40
N ARG A 440 26.55 -22.75 19.14
CA ARG A 440 26.88 -24.00 19.87
C ARG A 440 27.10 -23.76 21.35
N ALA A 441 27.85 -22.72 21.71
CA ALA A 441 28.08 -22.36 23.10
C ALA A 441 26.77 -21.95 23.79
N TYR A 442 25.95 -21.12 23.15
CA TYR A 442 24.65 -20.67 23.69
C TYR A 442 23.73 -21.87 23.97
N ALA A 443 23.51 -22.74 22.99
CA ALA A 443 22.60 -23.88 23.12
C ALA A 443 23.00 -24.85 24.24
N ARG A 444 24.30 -25.04 24.47
CA ARG A 444 24.88 -25.94 25.48
C ARG A 444 24.89 -25.32 26.88
N LEU A 445 25.11 -24.01 26.98
CA LEU A 445 25.27 -23.29 28.25
C LEU A 445 23.98 -22.68 28.79
N LEU A 446 22.91 -22.63 27.98
CA LEU A 446 21.59 -22.17 28.38
C LEU A 446 21.14 -22.89 29.66
N PRO A 447 21.13 -22.22 30.82
CA PRO A 447 20.78 -22.85 32.09
C PRO A 447 19.26 -23.07 32.17
N ASP A 448 18.82 -23.91 33.11
CA ASP A 448 17.40 -24.03 33.40
C ASP A 448 16.83 -22.70 33.94
N VAL A 449 15.60 -22.42 33.53
CA VAL A 449 14.84 -21.21 33.85
C VAL A 449 13.51 -21.66 34.46
N PRO A 450 13.46 -21.94 35.78
CA PRO A 450 12.36 -22.73 36.38
C PRO A 450 10.96 -22.12 36.27
N HIS A 451 10.87 -20.80 36.12
CA HIS A 451 9.60 -20.09 36.02
C HIS A 451 8.98 -20.17 34.62
N LEU A 452 9.77 -20.50 33.59
CA LEU A 452 9.25 -20.66 32.24
C LEU A 452 8.61 -22.04 32.07
N PRO A 453 7.43 -22.12 31.42
CA PRO A 453 6.88 -23.37 30.91
C PRO A 453 7.88 -24.12 30.03
N GLU A 454 7.84 -25.45 30.06
CA GLU A 454 8.80 -26.30 29.33
C GLU A 454 8.88 -25.96 27.83
N ALA A 455 7.75 -25.60 27.21
CA ALA A 455 7.67 -25.19 25.81
C ALA A 455 8.48 -23.93 25.47
N LEU A 456 8.75 -23.06 26.46
CA LEU A 456 9.46 -21.79 26.30
C LEU A 456 10.93 -21.86 26.72
N LYS A 457 11.33 -22.86 27.52
CA LYS A 457 12.70 -22.98 28.05
C LYS A 457 13.78 -23.13 26.98
N ARG A 458 13.41 -23.57 25.77
CA ARG A 458 14.32 -23.68 24.62
C ARG A 458 13.67 -23.14 23.35
N ARG A 459 13.05 -21.96 23.46
CA ARG A 459 12.37 -21.29 22.36
C ARG A 459 12.76 -19.83 22.33
N TRP A 460 12.94 -19.31 21.13
CA TRP A 460 13.01 -17.88 20.87
C TRP A 460 11.67 -17.50 20.22
N THR A 461 11.01 -16.48 20.78
CA THR A 461 9.73 -15.98 20.29
C THR A 461 9.86 -14.48 19.99
N TYR A 462 9.31 -14.06 18.87
CA TYR A 462 9.28 -12.68 18.41
C TYR A 462 7.82 -12.25 18.30
N LEU A 463 7.43 -11.23 19.04
CA LEU A 463 6.07 -10.70 19.05
C LEU A 463 6.06 -9.31 18.45
N PHE A 464 5.67 -9.23 17.18
CA PHE A 464 5.53 -7.98 16.45
C PHE A 464 4.14 -7.36 16.70
N LEU A 465 4.15 -6.10 17.14
CA LEU A 465 3.01 -5.22 17.27
C LEU A 465 3.09 -4.18 16.16
N TYR A 466 2.22 -4.34 15.16
CA TYR A 466 2.15 -3.41 14.03
C TYR A 466 1.91 -1.97 14.52
N PRO A 467 2.64 -0.98 13.99
CA PRO A 467 3.55 -1.07 12.83
C PRO A 467 5.04 -1.15 13.16
N ALA A 468 5.43 -1.03 14.43
CA ALA A 468 6.76 -0.50 14.74
C ALA A 468 7.52 -1.23 15.85
N VAL A 469 6.89 -2.12 16.63
CA VAL A 469 7.54 -2.70 17.82
C VAL A 469 7.59 -4.21 17.69
N SER A 470 8.75 -4.81 17.94
CA SER A 470 8.86 -6.25 18.20
C SER A 470 9.44 -6.47 19.59
N LEU A 471 8.81 -7.36 20.37
CA LEU A 471 9.36 -7.88 21.63
C LEU A 471 9.96 -9.25 21.37
N GLU A 472 11.26 -9.41 21.63
CA GLU A 472 11.95 -10.69 21.44
C GLU A 472 12.18 -11.36 22.78
N LEU A 473 11.51 -12.49 22.94
CA LEU A 473 11.45 -13.27 24.17
C LEU A 473 12.43 -14.43 24.05
N TYR A 474 13.45 -14.39 24.90
CA TYR A 474 14.42 -15.46 25.06
C TYR A 474 14.24 -16.12 26.43
N PRO A 475 14.75 -17.34 26.64
CA PRO A 475 14.71 -17.94 27.96
C PRO A 475 15.56 -17.17 28.97
N ASP A 476 16.65 -16.54 28.53
CA ASP A 476 17.64 -15.89 29.36
C ASP A 476 17.49 -14.36 29.51
N MET A 477 16.80 -13.73 28.56
CA MET A 477 16.62 -12.27 28.46
C MET A 477 15.45 -11.90 27.54
N LEU A 478 15.19 -10.61 27.41
CA LEU A 478 14.29 -10.02 26.42
C LEU A 478 15.01 -8.85 25.78
N ASP A 479 14.76 -8.57 24.51
CA ASP A 479 15.02 -7.24 23.95
C ASP A 479 13.83 -6.76 23.11
N TYR A 480 13.89 -5.51 22.67
CA TYR A 480 12.90 -4.97 21.75
C TYR A 480 13.58 -4.28 20.58
N PHE A 481 12.93 -4.37 19.42
CA PHE A 481 13.21 -3.54 18.25
C PHE A 481 12.07 -2.56 18.07
N HIS A 482 12.41 -1.28 17.92
CA HIS A 482 11.44 -0.24 17.60
C HIS A 482 11.92 0.53 16.38
N ILE A 483 11.32 0.22 15.23
CA ILE A 483 11.65 0.82 13.93
C ILE A 483 10.63 1.92 13.62
N LEU A 484 11.13 3.12 13.38
CA LEU A 484 10.32 4.31 13.13
C LEU A 484 10.74 4.97 11.83
N PRO A 485 9.80 5.42 10.98
CA PRO A 485 10.15 6.17 9.79
C PRO A 485 10.79 7.53 10.16
N ALA A 486 11.90 7.87 9.49
CA ALA A 486 12.67 9.11 9.68
C ALA A 486 12.76 9.96 8.40
N GLY A 487 12.25 9.43 7.29
CA GLY A 487 12.10 10.10 6.00
C GLY A 487 11.81 9.07 4.91
N PRO A 488 11.65 9.50 3.65
CA PRO A 488 11.52 8.57 2.54
C PRO A 488 12.81 7.76 2.41
N GLY A 489 12.70 6.42 2.45
CA GLY A 489 13.87 5.53 2.40
C GLY A 489 14.80 5.59 3.62
N ARG A 490 14.34 6.12 4.76
CA ARG A 490 15.14 6.25 5.99
C ARG A 490 14.34 5.95 7.24
N SER A 491 14.99 5.33 8.22
CA SER A 491 14.39 4.92 9.49
C SER A 491 15.30 5.21 10.66
N ILE A 492 14.72 5.19 11.87
CA ILE A 492 15.43 5.12 13.14
C ILE A 492 15.10 3.76 13.77
N LEU A 493 16.13 3.06 14.24
CA LEU A 493 15.99 1.90 15.11
C LEU A 493 16.32 2.31 16.55
N ARG A 494 15.43 1.97 17.48
CA ARG A 494 15.68 2.02 18.92
C ARG A 494 15.70 0.59 19.45
N TRP A 495 16.69 0.26 20.29
CA TRP A 495 16.87 -1.08 20.83
C TRP A 495 17.35 -1.03 22.27
N ARG A 496 16.90 -1.99 23.08
CA ARG A 496 17.47 -2.26 24.40
C ARG A 496 17.14 -3.66 24.88
N ALA A 497 18.09 -4.26 25.60
CA ALA A 497 17.93 -5.55 26.26
C ALA A 497 17.65 -5.43 27.77
N TYR A 498 16.80 -6.34 28.24
CA TYR A 498 16.34 -6.47 29.62
C TYR A 498 16.48 -7.92 30.09
N ALA A 499 16.72 -8.11 31.38
CA ALA A 499 16.58 -9.43 31.98
C ALA A 499 16.29 -9.32 33.47
N ARG A 500 15.73 -10.39 34.03
CA ARG A 500 15.63 -10.53 35.48
C ARG A 500 17.05 -10.62 36.08
N PRO A 501 17.30 -9.97 37.24
CA PRO A 501 18.56 -10.14 37.95
C PRO A 501 18.88 -11.62 38.18
N ASP A 502 20.08 -12.03 37.77
CA ASP A 502 20.57 -13.41 37.90
C ASP A 502 22.10 -13.39 37.96
N ASP A 503 22.65 -13.84 39.07
CA ASP A 503 24.08 -13.84 39.39
C ASP A 503 24.80 -15.14 38.96
N ARG A 504 24.05 -16.15 38.49
CA ARG A 504 24.64 -17.41 38.02
C ARG A 504 25.56 -17.11 36.84
N ARG A 505 26.83 -17.50 36.96
CA ARG A 505 27.84 -17.34 35.89
C ARG A 505 27.37 -17.91 34.55
N ALA A 506 26.67 -19.05 34.57
CA ALA A 506 26.10 -19.65 33.38
C ALA A 506 25.10 -18.72 32.69
N MET A 507 24.18 -18.09 33.45
CA MET A 507 23.20 -17.15 32.91
C MET A 507 23.87 -15.92 32.30
N GLN A 508 24.83 -15.31 33.01
CA GLN A 508 25.56 -14.15 32.50
C GLN A 508 26.33 -14.44 31.21
N LEU A 509 26.94 -15.64 31.11
CA LEU A 509 27.63 -16.07 29.90
C LEU A 509 26.64 -16.32 28.75
N THR A 510 25.52 -16.96 29.03
CA THR A 510 24.44 -17.22 28.06
C THR A 510 23.89 -15.92 27.47
N ARG A 511 23.62 -14.90 28.28
CA ARG A 511 23.17 -13.58 27.80
C ARG A 511 24.18 -12.90 26.89
N ARG A 512 25.48 -12.97 27.22
CA ARG A 512 26.55 -12.45 26.34
C ARG A 512 26.62 -13.20 25.02
N LEU A 513 26.38 -14.51 25.04
CA LEU A 513 26.34 -15.33 23.83
C LEU A 513 25.10 -15.02 22.99
N ASN A 514 23.93 -14.84 23.62
CA ASN A 514 22.70 -14.38 22.97
C ASN A 514 22.95 -13.07 22.22
N LEU A 515 23.38 -12.02 22.93
CA LEU A 515 23.71 -10.72 22.34
C LEU A 515 24.74 -10.83 21.20
N ARG A 516 25.73 -11.72 21.33
CA ARG A 516 26.72 -11.95 20.27
C ARG A 516 26.12 -12.61 19.03
N VAL A 517 25.15 -13.52 19.20
CA VAL A 517 24.43 -14.15 18.09
C VAL A 517 23.59 -13.10 17.39
N ASN A 518 22.78 -12.34 18.13
CA ASN A 518 21.91 -11.31 17.56
C ASN A 518 22.69 -10.16 16.90
N ASN A 519 23.78 -9.67 17.49
CA ASN A 519 24.63 -8.67 16.84
C ASN A 519 25.18 -9.14 15.49
N ARG A 520 25.52 -10.43 15.37
CA ARG A 520 25.96 -10.99 14.10
C ARG A 520 24.83 -11.03 13.07
N VAL A 521 23.62 -11.42 13.49
CA VAL A 521 22.42 -11.42 12.64
C VAL A 521 22.14 -9.99 12.15
N HIS A 522 22.22 -8.99 13.03
CA HIS A 522 22.04 -7.58 12.65
C HIS A 522 23.06 -7.11 11.61
N ASP A 523 24.33 -7.49 11.73
CA ASP A 523 25.36 -7.15 10.75
C ASP A 523 25.05 -7.78 9.37
N GLU A 524 24.57 -9.02 9.38
CA GLU A 524 24.15 -9.76 8.18
C GLU A 524 22.91 -9.09 7.54
N ASP A 525 21.89 -8.75 8.33
CA ASP A 525 20.66 -8.05 7.89
C ASP A 525 20.93 -6.65 7.36
N ALA A 526 21.79 -5.88 8.02
CA ALA A 526 22.10 -4.51 7.61
C ALA A 526 22.72 -4.44 6.21
N ALA A 527 23.41 -5.49 5.76
CA ALA A 527 23.89 -5.58 4.38
C ALA A 527 22.75 -5.87 3.40
N LEU A 528 21.86 -6.81 3.73
CA LEU A 528 20.72 -7.20 2.90
C LEU A 528 19.74 -6.04 2.72
N ILE A 529 19.30 -5.44 3.84
CA ILE A 529 18.34 -4.33 3.86
C ILE A 529 18.84 -3.14 3.03
N ARG A 530 20.12 -2.76 3.17
CA ARG A 530 20.70 -1.67 2.35
C ARG A 530 20.73 -2.01 0.87
N SER A 531 21.08 -3.24 0.51
CA SER A 531 21.08 -3.68 -0.88
C SER A 531 19.66 -3.67 -1.47
N VAL A 532 18.66 -4.14 -0.71
CA VAL A 532 17.26 -4.15 -1.13
C VAL A 532 16.76 -2.72 -1.31
N GLN A 533 17.02 -1.81 -0.37
CA GLN A 533 16.64 -0.40 -0.51
C GLN A 533 17.23 0.24 -1.77
N GLN A 534 18.50 -0.03 -2.09
CA GLN A 534 19.11 0.48 -3.32
C GLN A 534 18.41 -0.04 -4.58
N GLY A 535 18.00 -1.32 -4.58
CA GLY A 535 17.20 -1.91 -5.66
C GLY A 535 15.81 -1.27 -5.79
N LEU A 536 15.13 -1.05 -4.66
CA LEU A 536 13.79 -0.43 -4.60
C LEU A 536 13.80 1.02 -5.10
N SER A 537 14.88 1.76 -4.82
CA SER A 537 15.07 3.13 -5.31
C SER A 537 15.47 3.22 -6.79
N GLY A 538 15.80 2.09 -7.43
CA GLY A 538 16.17 2.02 -8.83
C GLY A 538 14.97 2.07 -9.79
N SER A 539 15.22 2.36 -11.07
CA SER A 539 14.17 2.37 -12.10
C SER A 539 13.75 0.98 -12.60
N ALA A 540 14.50 -0.06 -12.23
CA ALA A 540 14.32 -1.40 -12.77
C ALA A 540 13.27 -2.25 -12.03
N TYR A 541 13.01 -1.95 -10.75
CA TYR A 541 12.14 -2.76 -9.91
C TYR A 541 10.75 -2.13 -9.79
N GLY A 542 9.73 -2.81 -10.33
CA GLY A 542 8.32 -2.41 -10.21
C GLY A 542 7.64 -3.00 -8.98
N ARG A 543 7.57 -4.33 -8.92
CA ARG A 543 7.01 -5.12 -7.80
C ARG A 543 7.51 -6.56 -7.89
N GLY A 544 7.52 -7.26 -6.77
CA GLY A 544 7.85 -8.68 -6.66
C GLY A 544 6.63 -9.54 -6.36
N VAL A 545 6.88 -10.80 -6.00
CA VAL A 545 5.87 -11.77 -5.57
C VAL A 545 6.28 -12.38 -4.23
N LEU A 546 5.29 -12.72 -3.41
CA LEU A 546 5.48 -13.34 -2.09
C LEU A 546 5.16 -14.84 -2.17
N GLY A 547 6.12 -15.67 -1.78
CA GLY A 547 5.97 -17.11 -1.63
C GLY A 547 5.09 -17.51 -0.44
N GLU A 548 4.82 -18.81 -0.32
CA GLU A 548 3.96 -19.36 0.75
C GLU A 548 4.57 -19.18 2.15
N LYS A 549 5.91 -19.19 2.26
CA LYS A 549 6.63 -18.96 3.52
C LYS A 549 6.55 -17.51 4.02
N GLU A 550 6.17 -16.58 3.15
CA GLU A 550 6.13 -15.14 3.45
C GLU A 550 4.72 -14.70 3.89
N ILE A 551 3.97 -15.58 4.57
CA ILE A 551 2.60 -15.31 5.02
C ILE A 551 2.49 -14.07 5.93
N ASN A 552 3.52 -13.83 6.74
CA ASN A 552 3.61 -12.66 7.60
C ASN A 552 3.79 -11.36 6.79
N LEU A 553 4.60 -11.37 5.73
CA LEU A 553 4.75 -10.22 4.81
C LEU A 553 3.43 -9.95 4.09
N ARG A 554 2.72 -11.01 3.69
CA ARG A 554 1.37 -10.87 3.09
C ARG A 554 0.42 -10.16 4.04
N ALA A 555 0.41 -10.53 5.32
CA ALA A 555 -0.40 -9.86 6.34
C ALA A 555 0.06 -8.41 6.55
N PHE A 556 1.34 -8.19 6.81
CA PHE A 556 1.95 -6.87 7.07
C PHE A 556 1.70 -5.88 5.92
N GLN A 557 2.01 -6.26 4.69
CA GLN A 557 1.78 -5.42 3.51
C GLN A 557 0.28 -5.30 3.20
N GLY A 558 -0.53 -6.29 3.56
CA GLY A 558 -1.99 -6.20 3.52
C GLY A 558 -2.52 -5.11 4.46
N TRP A 559 -1.96 -5.01 5.66
CA TRP A 559 -2.32 -3.97 6.64
C TRP A 559 -1.97 -2.58 6.14
N ILE A 560 -0.76 -2.41 5.58
CA ILE A 560 -0.32 -1.16 4.97
C ILE A 560 -1.27 -0.74 3.85
N ARG A 561 -1.65 -1.65 2.93
CA ARG A 561 -2.61 -1.34 1.86
C ARG A 561 -4.00 -0.93 2.37
N ARG A 562 -4.43 -1.40 3.55
CA ARG A 562 -5.70 -0.99 4.14
C ARG A 562 -5.62 0.40 4.79
N ASP A 563 -4.50 0.71 5.42
CA ASP A 563 -4.30 1.99 6.11
C ASP A 563 -3.87 3.11 5.14
N VAL A 564 -3.16 2.77 4.07
CA VAL A 564 -2.68 3.65 3.00
C VAL A 564 -2.97 2.99 1.65
N PRO A 565 -4.21 3.12 1.13
CA PRO A 565 -4.62 2.51 -0.15
C PRO A 565 -3.73 2.92 -1.34
N GLU A 566 -3.15 4.11 -1.30
CA GLU A 566 -2.21 4.63 -2.29
C GLU A 566 -0.98 3.73 -2.44
N ALA A 567 -0.56 3.04 -1.37
CA ALA A 567 0.54 2.07 -1.40
C ALA A 567 0.20 0.78 -2.17
N GLY A 568 -1.06 0.58 -2.57
CA GLY A 568 -1.50 -0.51 -3.44
C GLY A 568 -1.53 -0.17 -4.94
N MET A 569 -1.31 1.10 -5.30
CA MET A 569 -1.49 1.59 -6.67
C MET A 569 -0.23 1.41 -7.52
N THR A 570 -0.42 1.18 -8.82
CA THR A 570 0.64 1.39 -9.81
C THR A 570 0.86 2.89 -9.99
N ARG A 571 2.13 3.30 -10.11
CA ARG A 571 2.52 4.71 -10.21
C ARG A 571 1.95 5.41 -11.43
#